data_AF-A0A0X3PQX4-F1
#
_entry.id   AF-A0A0X3PQX4-F1
#
_cell.length_a   1.000
_cell.length_b   1.000
_cell.length_c   1.000
_cell.angle_alpha   90.00
_cell.angle_beta   90.00
_cell.angle_gamma   90.00
#
_symmetry.space_group_name_H-M   'P 1'
#
loop_
_entity.id
_entity.type
_entity.pdbx_description
1 polymer ?
#
loop_
_entity_poly.entity_id
_entity_poly.type
_entity_poly.pdbx_seq_one_letter_code
_entity_poly.pdbx_strand_id
1 'polypeptide(L)'
;MLIPRLLPLLLCGPIAHFIRMGARVDETILEMQKKLYKEELIKDLRSKHGSQFYPFCIEPMPTERDRLIKPMTDADRALRKQWLEDQKLSPREPVDVPEWTRKNIFRRVYHGFFDGFCNVFKPILGPARTKTLRLYFPKVLISYLVVCTLWYQAKYSPRTWETGFNGIRIDKLQRPSTYPGQSDFPHSPVLEQNFGDEEFSKRKIFLGDKLVTSGR
;
A
#
# COMPACT_ATOMS: atom_id res chain seq x y z
N MET A 1 36.37 -53.25 -0.66
CA MET A 1 35.85 -53.66 0.67
C MET A 1 34.39 -54.05 0.48
N LEU A 2 34.07 -55.25 -0.01
CA LEU A 2 33.93 -56.53 0.72
C LEU A 2 32.99 -56.42 1.94
N ILE A 3 31.69 -56.65 1.71
CA ILE A 3 30.78 -57.23 2.70
C ILE A 3 30.09 -58.42 2.00
N PRO A 4 30.25 -59.65 2.50
CA PRO A 4 29.93 -60.85 1.74
C PRO A 4 28.45 -61.26 1.87
N ARG A 5 28.00 -61.95 0.81
CA ARG A 5 26.86 -62.89 0.85
C ARG A 5 27.10 -63.94 1.94
N LEU A 6 26.12 -64.11 2.84
CA LEU A 6 25.94 -65.34 3.59
C LEU A 6 24.60 -65.96 3.19
N LEU A 7 24.67 -67.23 2.76
CA LEU A 7 23.54 -68.06 2.35
C LEU A 7 22.64 -68.45 3.55
N PRO A 8 21.41 -68.92 3.28
CA PRO A 8 20.38 -69.23 4.25
C PRO A 8 20.42 -70.71 4.65
N LEU A 9 20.75 -71.04 5.89
CA LEU A 9 20.59 -72.41 6.39
C LEU A 9 20.28 -72.42 7.89
N LEU A 10 19.24 -73.20 8.22
CA LEU A 10 18.84 -73.71 9.54
C LEU A 10 18.13 -72.77 10.51
N LEU A 11 16.82 -72.56 10.31
CA LEU A 11 15.84 -72.47 11.41
C LEU A 11 14.50 -73.08 10.98
N CYS A 12 14.45 -74.43 10.93
CA CYS A 12 13.19 -75.17 10.94
C CYS A 12 12.80 -75.35 12.41
N GLY A 13 12.01 -74.43 12.95
CA GLY A 13 11.60 -74.35 14.36
C GLY A 13 10.80 -73.06 14.59
N PRO A 14 10.03 -72.94 15.70
CA PRO A 14 8.96 -71.93 15.89
C PRO A 14 9.42 -70.46 15.83
N ILE A 15 10.73 -70.21 15.73
CA ILE A 15 11.33 -68.88 15.52
C ILE A 15 11.08 -68.36 14.09
N ALA A 16 10.89 -69.24 13.09
CA ALA A 16 10.47 -68.82 11.74
C ALA A 16 9.06 -68.21 11.70
N HIS A 17 8.20 -68.57 12.67
CA HIS A 17 6.90 -67.93 12.83
C HIS A 17 7.02 -66.54 13.47
N PHE A 18 8.05 -66.29 14.28
CA PHE A 18 8.30 -64.97 14.88
C PHE A 18 8.82 -63.95 13.86
N ILE A 19 9.58 -64.39 12.85
CA ILE A 19 10.11 -63.51 11.78
C ILE A 19 9.07 -63.29 10.65
N ARG A 20 8.09 -64.19 10.49
CA ARG A 20 6.94 -63.99 9.57
C ARG A 20 5.81 -63.13 10.18
N MET A 21 5.83 -63.00 11.50
CA MET A 21 5.02 -62.02 12.23
C MET A 21 5.81 -60.72 12.28
N GLY A 22 6.02 -60.09 11.11
CA GLY A 22 6.33 -58.67 11.08
C GLY A 22 5.28 -58.01 11.94
N ALA A 23 5.68 -57.51 13.12
CA ALA A 23 4.78 -56.89 14.07
C ALA A 23 3.92 -55.93 13.24
N ARG A 24 2.60 -56.13 13.23
CA ARG A 24 1.69 -55.13 12.67
C ARG A 24 2.04 -53.86 13.43
N VAL A 25 2.80 -52.97 12.79
CA VAL A 25 3.01 -51.63 13.32
C VAL A 25 1.61 -51.08 13.38
N ASP A 26 1.11 -50.83 14.58
CA ASP A 26 -0.24 -50.36 14.77
C ASP A 26 -0.47 -49.18 13.83
N GLU A 27 -1.56 -49.21 13.06
CA GLU A 27 -1.85 -48.21 12.02
C GLU A 27 -1.80 -46.78 12.60
N THR A 28 -2.14 -46.66 13.88
CA THR A 28 -2.03 -45.47 14.71
C THR A 28 -0.59 -44.94 14.82
N ILE A 29 0.40 -45.81 15.04
CA ILE A 29 1.82 -45.45 15.14
C ILE A 29 2.31 -44.93 13.78
N LEU A 30 1.90 -45.57 12.69
CA LEU A 30 2.30 -45.19 11.34
C LEU A 30 1.67 -43.84 10.92
N GLU A 31 0.42 -43.58 11.31
CA GLU A 31 -0.21 -42.27 11.14
C GLU A 31 0.47 -41.17 11.96
N MET A 32 0.84 -41.48 13.21
CA MET A 32 1.58 -40.58 14.08
C MET A 32 2.93 -40.20 13.46
N GLN A 33 3.68 -41.17 12.93
CA GLN A 33 4.94 -40.92 12.22
C GLN A 33 4.75 -40.05 10.98
N LYS A 34 3.72 -40.31 10.16
CA LYS A 34 3.39 -39.48 8.99
C LYS A 34 3.04 -38.04 9.39
N LYS A 35 2.28 -37.85 10.48
CA LYS A 35 1.94 -36.52 11.01
C LYS A 35 3.20 -35.78 11.47
N LEU A 36 4.05 -36.42 12.27
CA LEU A 36 5.31 -35.84 12.74
C LEU A 36 6.23 -35.46 11.57
N TYR A 37 6.42 -36.35 10.60
CA TYR A 37 7.24 -36.07 9.43
C TYR A 37 6.68 -34.89 8.60
N LYS A 38 5.36 -34.83 8.41
CA LYS A 38 4.71 -33.70 7.72
C LYS A 38 4.92 -32.39 8.47
N GLU A 39 4.83 -32.41 9.80
CA GLU A 39 5.08 -31.22 10.63
C GLU A 39 6.53 -30.75 10.55
N GLU A 40 7.50 -31.66 10.58
CA GLU A 40 8.92 -31.35 10.37
C GLU A 40 9.16 -30.74 9.00
N LEU A 41 8.59 -31.32 7.94
CA LEU A 41 8.69 -30.77 6.58
C LEU A 41 8.10 -29.36 6.48
N ILE A 42 6.95 -29.12 7.12
CA ILE A 42 6.34 -27.77 7.19
C ILE A 42 7.24 -26.80 7.97
N LYS A 43 7.84 -27.23 9.08
CA LYS A 43 8.78 -26.41 9.86
C LYS A 43 10.02 -26.05 9.04
N ASP A 44 10.58 -27.01 8.32
CA ASP A 44 11.71 -26.82 7.43
C ASP A 44 11.40 -25.82 6.31
N LEU A 45 10.25 -25.98 5.63
CA LEU A 45 9.81 -25.08 4.57
C LEU A 45 9.64 -23.64 5.07
N ARG A 46 9.04 -23.48 6.26
CA ARG A 46 8.88 -22.16 6.91
C ARG A 46 10.22 -21.55 7.26
N SER A 47 11.15 -22.35 7.78
CA SER A 47 12.47 -21.87 8.23
C SER A 47 13.37 -21.48 7.06
N LYS A 48 13.35 -22.24 5.96
CA LYS A 48 14.22 -22.01 4.80
C LYS A 48 13.74 -20.90 3.86
N HIS A 49 12.50 -20.41 4.03
CA HIS A 49 11.89 -19.37 3.19
C HIS A 49 12.00 -19.64 1.68
N GLY A 50 11.84 -20.91 1.26
CA GLY A 50 11.92 -21.32 -0.15
C GLY A 50 13.34 -21.52 -0.70
N SER A 51 14.38 -21.33 0.11
CA SER A 51 15.76 -21.68 -0.25
C SER A 51 16.11 -23.13 0.12
N GLN A 52 17.22 -23.64 -0.41
CA GLN A 52 17.71 -24.98 -0.06
C GLN A 52 18.36 -25.02 1.33
N PHE A 53 18.89 -23.89 1.79
CA PHE A 53 19.66 -23.76 3.01
C PHE A 53 18.85 -23.07 4.10
N TYR A 54 19.27 -23.23 5.35
CA TYR A 54 18.71 -22.42 6.42
C TYR A 54 19.20 -20.97 6.30
N PRO A 55 18.41 -19.97 6.71
CA PRO A 55 18.88 -18.61 6.78
C PRO A 55 20.06 -18.55 7.73
N PHE A 56 21.18 -18.03 7.25
CA PHE A 56 22.36 -17.75 8.06
C PHE A 56 22.73 -16.28 7.90
N CYS A 57 23.33 -15.71 8.94
CA CYS A 57 23.85 -14.35 8.86
C CYS A 57 25.13 -14.37 8.03
N ILE A 58 25.12 -13.65 6.90
CA ILE A 58 26.31 -13.50 6.04
C ILE A 58 27.33 -12.60 6.73
N GLU A 59 26.85 -11.65 7.54
CA GLU A 59 27.70 -10.74 8.31
C GLU A 59 28.51 -11.53 9.37
N PRO A 60 29.86 -11.45 9.34
CA PRO A 60 30.68 -12.03 10.38
C PRO A 60 30.46 -11.25 11.69
N MET A 61 30.01 -11.94 12.73
CA MET A 61 29.83 -11.42 14.10
C MET A 61 28.97 -10.14 14.12
N PRO A 62 27.67 -10.24 13.80
CA PRO A 62 26.80 -9.07 13.63
C PRO A 62 26.56 -8.33 14.94
N THR A 63 26.45 -9.06 16.06
CA THR A 63 26.17 -8.44 17.36
C THR A 63 27.44 -8.10 18.13
N GLU A 64 27.40 -7.01 18.90
CA GLU A 64 28.49 -6.64 19.80
C GLU A 64 28.72 -7.70 20.89
N ARG A 65 27.64 -8.36 21.32
CA ARG A 65 27.69 -9.44 22.31
C ARG A 65 28.54 -10.61 21.82
N ASP A 66 28.40 -11.04 20.57
CA ASP A 66 29.22 -12.11 20.02
C ASP A 66 30.71 -11.73 20.02
N ARG A 67 31.03 -10.46 19.78
CA ARG A 67 32.41 -9.92 19.78
C ARG A 67 33.02 -9.83 21.18
N LEU A 68 32.19 -9.69 22.21
CA LEU A 68 32.63 -9.55 23.61
C LEU A 68 32.75 -10.89 24.33
N ILE A 69 31.91 -11.88 23.99
CA ILE A 69 31.91 -13.20 24.64
C ILE A 69 33.18 -13.99 24.30
N LYS A 70 33.69 -13.87 23.07
CA LYS A 70 34.92 -14.53 22.63
C LYS A 70 35.90 -13.48 22.12
N PRO A 71 37.16 -13.44 22.61
CA PRO A 71 38.15 -12.55 22.04
C PRO A 71 38.33 -12.88 20.56
N MET A 72 38.20 -11.87 19.72
CA MET A 72 38.18 -12.00 18.27
C MET A 72 39.52 -12.56 17.76
N THR A 73 39.49 -13.66 17.02
CA THR A 73 40.72 -14.22 16.42
C THR A 73 41.19 -13.34 15.26
N ASP A 74 42.46 -13.44 14.87
CA ASP A 74 42.99 -12.67 13.73
C ASP A 74 42.23 -12.96 12.42
N ALA A 75 41.79 -14.21 12.25
CA ALA A 75 40.95 -14.63 11.12
C ALA A 75 39.59 -13.92 11.13
N ASP A 76 38.92 -13.84 12.29
CA ASP A 76 37.65 -13.13 12.42
C ASP A 76 37.81 -11.63 12.11
N ARG A 77 38.96 -11.03 12.47
CA ARG A 77 39.24 -9.61 12.13
C ARG A 77 39.44 -9.41 10.64
N ALA A 78 40.13 -10.33 9.98
CA ALA A 78 40.30 -10.28 8.52
C ALA A 78 38.96 -10.40 7.80
N LEU A 79 38.10 -11.34 8.21
CA LEU A 79 36.75 -11.51 7.64
C LEU A 79 35.87 -10.27 7.86
N ARG A 80 35.90 -9.69 9.07
CA ARG A 80 35.16 -8.46 9.35
C ARG A 80 35.64 -7.29 8.52
N LYS A 81 36.96 -7.16 8.35
CA LYS A 81 37.56 -6.13 7.51
C LYS A 81 37.12 -6.29 6.05
N GLN A 82 37.17 -7.50 5.52
CA GLN A 82 36.70 -7.80 4.16
C GLN A 82 35.23 -7.44 4.00
N TRP A 83 34.35 -7.86 4.92
CA TRP A 83 32.93 -7.52 4.88
C TRP A 83 32.68 -6.01 4.83
N LEU A 84 33.41 -5.22 5.64
CA LEU A 84 33.30 -3.76 5.65
C LEU A 84 33.80 -3.10 4.35
N GLU A 85 34.82 -3.68 3.71
CA GLU A 85 35.28 -3.25 2.40
C GLU A 85 34.26 -3.58 1.31
N ASP A 86 33.62 -4.75 1.37
CA ASP A 86 32.60 -5.18 0.41
C ASP A 86 31.32 -4.30 0.47
N GLN A 87 31.06 -3.62 1.60
CA GLN A 87 29.97 -2.64 1.70
C GLN A 87 30.27 -1.33 0.98
N LYS A 88 31.52 -1.08 0.55
CA LYS A 88 31.86 0.13 -0.18
C LYS A 88 31.34 0.01 -1.61
N LEU A 89 30.39 0.89 -1.95
CA LEU A 89 29.80 0.92 -3.28
C LEU A 89 30.83 1.32 -4.33
N SER A 90 30.71 0.76 -5.54
CA SER A 90 31.58 1.14 -6.64
C SER A 90 31.34 2.61 -7.03
N PRO A 91 32.37 3.35 -7.48
CA PRO A 91 32.21 4.75 -7.89
C PRO A 91 31.28 4.92 -9.11
N ARG A 92 30.99 3.83 -9.83
CA ARG A 92 30.05 3.79 -10.95
C ARG A 92 28.60 3.88 -10.47
N GLU A 93 28.31 3.42 -9.27
CA GLU A 93 26.96 3.44 -8.71
C GLU A 93 26.69 4.78 -8.01
N PRO A 94 25.48 5.34 -8.13
CA PRO A 94 24.25 4.76 -8.69
C PRO A 94 24.13 4.88 -10.22
N VAL A 95 23.72 3.79 -10.88
CA VAL A 95 23.40 3.77 -12.31
C VAL A 95 21.89 3.95 -12.50
N ASP A 96 21.47 5.08 -13.09
CA ASP A 96 20.06 5.28 -13.44
C ASP A 96 19.74 4.51 -14.72
N VAL A 97 19.02 3.40 -14.58
CA VAL A 97 18.55 2.60 -15.72
C VAL A 97 17.15 3.10 -16.12
N PRO A 98 17.02 3.82 -17.26
CA PRO A 98 15.77 4.48 -17.64
C PRO A 98 14.60 3.51 -17.88
N GLU A 99 14.90 2.23 -18.11
CA GLU A 99 13.90 1.18 -18.28
C GLU A 99 13.19 0.84 -16.97
N TRP A 100 13.93 0.82 -15.85
CA TRP A 100 13.39 0.53 -14.52
C TRP A 100 12.80 1.76 -13.85
N THR A 101 13.29 2.97 -14.19
CA THR A 101 12.81 4.24 -13.63
C THR A 101 11.78 4.95 -14.52
N ARG A 102 11.18 4.24 -15.49
CA ARG A 102 10.22 4.82 -16.43
C ARG A 102 8.97 5.34 -15.71
N LYS A 103 8.81 6.67 -15.65
CA LYS A 103 7.61 7.34 -15.16
C LYS A 103 6.60 7.58 -16.29
N ASN A 104 5.30 7.56 -15.96
CA ASN A 104 4.22 7.96 -16.87
C ASN A 104 4.46 9.36 -17.45
N ILE A 105 3.99 9.65 -18.66
CA ILE A 105 4.21 10.94 -19.35
C ILE A 105 3.72 12.10 -18.49
N PHE A 106 2.51 12.02 -17.93
CA PHE A 106 1.97 13.04 -17.02
C PHE A 106 2.86 13.26 -15.80
N ARG A 107 3.38 12.17 -15.23
CA ARG A 107 4.27 12.23 -14.08
C ARG A 107 5.61 12.88 -14.44
N ARG A 108 6.11 12.68 -15.68
CA ARG A 108 7.31 13.36 -16.18
C ARG A 108 7.09 14.87 -16.36
N VAL A 109 6.01 15.26 -17.03
CA VAL A 109 5.69 16.68 -17.26
C VAL A 109 5.50 17.39 -15.91
N TYR A 110 4.70 16.81 -15.03
CA TYR A 110 4.48 17.30 -13.69
C TYR A 110 5.78 17.44 -12.89
N HIS A 111 6.59 16.38 -12.83
CA HIS A 111 7.83 16.44 -12.08
C HIS A 111 8.81 17.45 -12.69
N GLY A 112 8.95 17.47 -14.01
CA GLY A 112 9.86 18.35 -14.73
C GLY A 112 9.60 19.83 -14.47
N PHE A 113 8.33 20.26 -14.47
CA PHE A 113 7.98 21.65 -14.14
C PHE A 113 8.45 22.04 -12.74
N PHE A 114 8.10 21.23 -11.73
CA PHE A 114 8.45 21.52 -10.34
C PHE A 114 9.95 21.30 -10.04
N ASP A 115 10.61 20.35 -10.70
CA ASP A 115 12.05 20.12 -10.59
C ASP A 115 12.82 21.31 -11.15
N GLY A 116 12.43 21.81 -12.33
CA GLY A 116 13.01 23.00 -12.94
C GLY A 116 12.89 24.22 -12.02
N PHE A 117 11.69 24.48 -11.50
CA PHE A 117 11.47 25.56 -10.53
C PHE A 117 12.34 25.42 -9.28
N CYS A 118 12.37 24.24 -8.65
CA CYS A 118 13.17 24.01 -7.44
C CYS A 118 14.68 24.09 -7.70
N ASN A 119 15.14 23.73 -8.89
CA ASN A 119 16.55 23.81 -9.28
C ASN A 119 17.05 25.25 -9.38
N VAL A 120 16.21 26.20 -9.81
CA VAL A 120 16.53 27.64 -9.80
C VAL A 120 16.78 28.14 -8.36
N PHE A 121 16.04 27.61 -7.39
CA PHE A 121 16.19 27.98 -5.97
C PHE A 121 17.27 27.19 -5.23
N LYS A 122 17.79 26.11 -5.83
CA LYS A 122 18.84 25.26 -5.25
C LYS A 122 20.11 26.01 -4.82
N PRO A 123 20.69 26.94 -5.62
CA PRO A 123 21.88 27.68 -5.19
C PRO A 123 21.62 28.61 -4.00
N ILE A 124 20.39 29.09 -3.81
CA ILE A 124 20.05 30.07 -2.75
C ILE A 124 19.73 29.35 -1.43
N LEU A 125 18.91 28.29 -1.48
CA LEU A 125 18.45 27.59 -0.29
C LEU A 125 19.39 26.46 0.15
N GLY A 126 20.21 25.93 -0.75
CA GLY A 126 21.03 24.74 -0.48
C GLY A 126 20.22 23.43 -0.53
N PRO A 127 20.91 22.28 -0.59
CA PRO A 127 20.32 21.00 -0.99
C PRO A 127 19.24 20.48 -0.01
N ALA A 128 19.43 20.65 1.29
CA ALA A 128 18.49 20.17 2.30
C ALA A 128 17.15 20.90 2.24
N ARG A 129 17.18 22.24 2.17
CA ARG A 129 15.96 23.07 2.12
C ARG A 129 15.24 22.93 0.78
N THR A 130 15.96 22.82 -0.33
CA THR A 130 15.35 22.58 -1.64
C THR A 130 14.58 21.26 -1.68
N LYS A 131 15.06 20.20 -1.01
CA LYS A 131 14.33 18.93 -0.90
C LYS A 131 12.99 19.10 -0.17
N THR A 132 12.96 19.87 0.92
CA THR A 132 11.71 20.17 1.64
C THR A 132 10.77 21.02 0.79
N LEU A 133 11.27 22.07 0.14
CA LEU A 133 10.48 22.92 -0.75
C LEU A 133 9.85 22.10 -1.88
N ARG A 134 10.63 21.21 -2.50
CA ARG A 134 10.16 20.32 -3.56
C ARG A 134 9.00 19.41 -3.15
N LEU A 135 8.97 18.99 -1.88
CA LEU A 135 7.93 18.12 -1.32
C LEU A 135 6.64 18.88 -1.03
N TYR A 136 6.74 20.09 -0.48
CA TYR A 136 5.58 20.87 -0.02
C TYR A 136 4.99 21.78 -1.09
N PHE A 137 5.83 22.42 -1.91
CA PHE A 137 5.42 23.39 -2.92
C PHE A 137 4.30 22.89 -3.86
N PRO A 138 4.43 21.72 -4.53
CA PRO A 138 3.36 21.24 -5.39
C PRO A 138 2.08 20.94 -4.63
N LYS A 139 2.16 20.43 -3.40
CA LYS A 139 0.98 20.10 -2.59
C LYS A 139 0.20 21.37 -2.24
N VAL A 140 0.90 22.41 -1.79
CA VAL A 140 0.29 23.70 -1.45
C VAL A 140 -0.28 24.37 -2.69
N LEU A 141 0.47 24.42 -3.80
CA LEU A 141 0.01 25.08 -5.02
C LEU A 141 -1.23 24.40 -5.61
N ILE A 142 -1.22 23.07 -5.72
CA ILE A 142 -2.35 22.32 -6.30
C ILE A 142 -3.56 22.37 -5.39
N SER A 143 -3.39 22.19 -4.07
CA SER A 143 -4.51 22.29 -3.14
C SER A 143 -5.15 23.68 -3.17
N TYR A 144 -4.35 24.73 -3.23
CA TYR A 144 -4.84 26.10 -3.39
C TYR A 144 -5.63 26.27 -4.69
N LEU A 145 -5.09 25.84 -5.83
CA LEU A 145 -5.78 25.92 -7.13
C LEU A 145 -7.09 25.12 -7.14
N VAL A 146 -7.13 23.94 -6.52
CA VAL A 146 -8.35 23.14 -6.39
C VAL A 146 -9.39 23.85 -5.54
N VAL A 147 -9.00 24.40 -4.39
CA VAL A 147 -9.94 25.14 -3.52
C VAL A 147 -10.49 26.38 -4.23
N CYS A 148 -9.64 27.16 -4.90
CA CYS A 148 -10.07 28.34 -5.66
C CYS A 148 -11.01 27.98 -6.82
N THR A 149 -10.72 26.91 -7.57
CA THR A 149 -11.59 26.48 -8.68
C THR A 149 -12.93 25.95 -8.18
N LEU A 150 -12.93 25.12 -7.13
CA LEU A 150 -14.17 24.64 -6.50
C LEU A 150 -15.00 25.79 -5.94
N TRP A 151 -14.37 26.76 -5.27
CA TRP A 151 -15.05 27.95 -4.74
C TRP A 151 -15.65 28.81 -5.86
N TYR A 152 -14.89 29.06 -6.93
CA TYR A 152 -15.36 29.82 -8.07
C TYR A 152 -16.55 29.13 -8.74
N GLN A 153 -16.47 27.82 -8.97
CA GLN A 153 -17.57 27.03 -9.53
C GLN A 153 -18.79 27.04 -8.62
N ALA A 154 -18.59 26.85 -7.30
CA ALA A 154 -19.65 26.91 -6.31
C ALA A 154 -20.36 28.27 -6.29
N LYS A 155 -19.63 29.37 -6.45
CA LYS A 155 -20.16 30.74 -6.36
C LYS A 155 -20.87 31.20 -7.63
N TYR A 156 -20.32 30.89 -8.81
CA TYR A 156 -20.79 31.45 -10.08
C TYR A 156 -21.53 30.46 -10.98
N SER A 157 -21.47 29.16 -10.67
CA SER A 157 -22.15 28.11 -11.43
C SER A 157 -23.13 27.34 -10.53
N PRO A 158 -24.11 28.01 -9.87
CA PRO A 158 -25.12 27.31 -9.10
C PRO A 158 -25.97 26.44 -10.03
N ARG A 159 -26.41 25.29 -9.52
CA ARG A 159 -27.35 24.43 -10.25
C ARG A 159 -28.74 25.05 -10.26
N THR A 160 -29.09 25.67 -11.38
CA THR A 160 -30.44 26.16 -11.69
C THR A 160 -31.03 25.34 -12.83
N TRP A 161 -32.35 25.42 -12.99
CA TRP A 161 -33.09 24.71 -14.04
C TRP A 161 -32.57 25.05 -15.46
N GLU A 162 -32.04 26.25 -15.68
CA GLU A 162 -31.44 26.67 -16.96
C GLU A 162 -30.04 26.06 -17.18
N THR A 163 -29.29 25.87 -16.10
CA THR A 163 -27.91 25.36 -16.14
C THR A 163 -27.88 23.83 -16.15
N GLY A 164 -28.93 23.19 -15.63
CA GLY A 164 -29.08 21.74 -15.56
C GLY A 164 -27.89 21.07 -14.86
N PHE A 165 -27.34 20.01 -15.47
CA PHE A 165 -26.22 19.25 -14.89
C PHE A 165 -24.87 19.98 -14.89
N ASN A 166 -24.75 21.12 -15.55
CA ASN A 166 -23.49 21.87 -15.63
C ASN A 166 -23.20 22.67 -14.34
N GLY A 167 -24.20 22.88 -13.49
CA GLY A 167 -24.08 23.63 -12.25
C GLY A 167 -23.83 22.73 -11.03
N ILE A 168 -23.19 23.29 -10.01
CA ILE A 168 -22.99 22.64 -8.71
C ILE A 168 -24.19 22.96 -7.82
N ARG A 169 -24.82 21.92 -7.26
CA ARG A 169 -25.89 22.08 -6.29
C ARG A 169 -25.30 22.17 -4.88
N ILE A 170 -25.58 23.25 -4.18
CA ILE A 170 -25.12 23.49 -2.81
C ILE A 170 -26.34 23.60 -1.93
N ASP A 171 -26.77 22.46 -1.41
CA ASP A 171 -27.88 22.40 -0.46
C ASP A 171 -27.34 22.06 0.92
N LYS A 172 -28.08 22.48 1.95
CA LYS A 172 -27.85 22.01 3.31
C LYS A 172 -28.24 20.53 3.37
N LEU A 173 -27.41 19.70 4.01
CA LEU A 173 -27.68 18.26 4.16
C LEU A 173 -29.00 17.99 4.90
N GLN A 174 -29.36 18.89 5.81
CA GLN A 174 -30.58 18.83 6.61
C GLN A 174 -31.46 20.03 6.27
N ARG A 175 -32.75 19.75 6.12
CA ARG A 175 -33.78 20.79 6.01
C ARG A 175 -33.85 21.52 7.36
N PRO A 176 -33.79 22.86 7.39
CA PRO A 176 -33.86 23.60 8.65
C PRO A 176 -35.24 23.39 9.29
N SER A 177 -35.31 23.25 10.62
CA SER A 177 -36.58 23.25 11.34
C SER A 177 -37.01 24.68 11.67
N THR A 178 -38.30 24.98 11.49
CA THR A 178 -38.91 26.24 11.92
C THR A 178 -39.85 25.99 13.07
N TYR A 179 -39.78 26.82 14.10
CA TYR A 179 -40.56 26.67 15.33
C TYR A 179 -41.62 27.78 15.46
N PRO A 180 -42.74 27.55 16.16
CA PRO A 180 -43.72 28.59 16.42
C PRO A 180 -43.08 29.77 17.17
N GLY A 181 -43.34 30.99 16.69
CA GLY A 181 -42.77 32.23 17.22
C GLY A 181 -41.58 32.80 16.44
N GLN A 182 -41.03 32.07 15.46
CA GLN A 182 -40.10 32.62 14.48
C GLN A 182 -40.87 33.36 13.37
N SER A 183 -40.26 34.38 12.76
CA SER A 183 -40.87 35.18 11.67
C SER A 183 -41.34 34.34 10.49
N ASP A 184 -40.65 33.23 10.25
CA ASP A 184 -40.82 32.41 9.05
C ASP A 184 -41.81 31.24 9.28
N PHE A 185 -42.41 31.13 10.47
CA PHE A 185 -43.40 30.10 10.79
C PHE A 185 -44.83 30.61 10.50
N PRO A 186 -45.71 29.84 9.82
CA PRO A 186 -45.55 28.45 9.37
C PRO A 186 -45.00 28.30 7.93
N HIS A 187 -44.97 29.38 7.14
CA HIS A 187 -44.67 29.38 5.72
C HIS A 187 -43.26 29.91 5.44
N SER A 188 -42.23 29.10 5.71
CA SER A 188 -40.86 29.55 5.41
C SER A 188 -40.52 29.25 3.96
N PRO A 189 -39.97 30.24 3.22
CA PRO A 189 -39.64 30.06 1.81
C PRO A 189 -38.57 28.97 1.60
N VAL A 190 -37.73 28.74 2.60
CA VAL A 190 -36.70 27.68 2.59
C VAL A 190 -37.32 26.30 2.75
N LEU A 191 -38.40 26.17 3.52
CA LEU A 191 -39.14 24.92 3.64
C LEU A 191 -40.00 24.68 2.39
N GLU A 192 -40.68 25.69 1.88
CA GLU A 192 -41.60 25.54 0.76
C GLU A 192 -40.90 25.31 -0.58
N GLN A 193 -39.60 25.62 -0.67
CA GLN A 193 -38.81 25.35 -1.86
C GLN A 193 -38.70 23.84 -2.15
N ASN A 194 -39.33 23.40 -3.24
CA ASN A 194 -39.22 22.04 -3.72
C ASN A 194 -37.82 21.75 -4.24
N PHE A 195 -37.22 20.66 -3.78
CA PHE A 195 -35.86 20.26 -4.17
C PHE A 195 -35.70 20.05 -5.68
N GLY A 196 -36.73 19.51 -6.35
CA GLY A 196 -36.73 19.27 -7.80
C GLY A 196 -37.08 20.50 -8.64
N ASP A 197 -37.42 21.63 -8.03
CA ASP A 197 -37.80 22.85 -8.77
C ASP A 197 -36.57 23.55 -9.36
N GLU A 198 -35.36 23.36 -8.81
CA GLU A 198 -34.10 23.96 -9.29
C GLU A 198 -34.24 25.48 -9.60
N GLU A 199 -35.02 26.18 -8.76
CA GLU A 199 -35.36 27.62 -8.87
C GLU A 199 -36.22 28.00 -10.09
N PHE A 200 -36.84 27.03 -10.75
CA PHE A 200 -37.78 27.25 -11.85
C PHE A 200 -38.93 28.17 -11.44
N SER A 201 -39.49 28.02 -10.24
CA SER A 201 -40.55 28.91 -9.72
C SER A 201 -40.12 30.37 -9.58
N LYS A 202 -38.82 30.65 -9.38
CA LYS A 202 -38.27 32.01 -9.19
C LYS A 202 -38.01 32.75 -10.52
N ARG A 203 -38.23 32.11 -11.67
CA ARG A 203 -37.94 32.68 -12.99
C ARG A 203 -38.82 33.90 -13.27
N LYS A 204 -38.23 34.96 -13.82
CA LYS A 204 -38.97 36.19 -14.21
C LYS A 204 -39.47 36.19 -15.66
N ILE A 205 -38.97 35.26 -16.48
CA ILE A 205 -39.16 35.24 -17.94
C ILE A 205 -40.61 34.87 -18.32
N PHE A 206 -41.32 34.13 -17.44
CA PHE A 206 -42.68 33.64 -17.68
C PHE A 206 -43.72 34.13 -16.66
N LEU A 207 -43.56 35.35 -16.12
CA LEU A 207 -44.51 35.94 -15.16
C LEU A 207 -45.18 37.23 -15.68
N GLY A 208 -44.93 37.64 -16.92
CA GLY A 208 -45.53 38.85 -17.48
C GLY A 208 -46.95 38.65 -18.02
N ASP A 209 -47.76 39.71 -17.98
CA ASP A 209 -49.16 39.77 -18.46
C ASP A 209 -49.38 39.36 -19.93
N LYS A 210 -48.31 39.18 -20.70
CA LYS A 210 -48.33 38.80 -22.12
C LYS A 210 -48.33 37.30 -22.37
N LEU A 211 -48.41 36.48 -21.33
CA LEU A 211 -48.55 35.04 -21.49
C LEU A 211 -50.02 34.72 -21.72
N VAL A 212 -50.33 34.35 -22.96
CA VAL A 212 -51.60 33.70 -23.29
C VAL A 212 -51.63 32.37 -22.54
N THR A 213 -52.10 32.38 -21.31
CA THR A 213 -52.48 31.16 -20.62
C THR A 213 -53.74 30.65 -21.31
N SER A 214 -53.57 29.77 -22.29
CA SER A 214 -54.68 28.97 -22.81
C SER A 214 -55.24 28.11 -21.67
N GLY A 215 -56.45 28.42 -21.21
CA GLY A 215 -57.24 27.53 -20.37
C GLY A 215 -57.63 28.11 -19.01
N ARG A 216 -58.74 28.87 -19.01
CA ARG A 216 -59.80 28.68 -18.01
C ARG A 216 -61.01 28.13 -18.75
#